data_AF-A0A016V966-F1
#
_entry.id   AF-A0A016V966-F1
#
_cell.length_a   1.000
_cell.length_b   1.000
_cell.length_c   1.000
_cell.angle_alpha   90.00
_cell.angle_beta   90.00
_cell.angle_gamma   90.00
#
_symmetry.space_group_name_H-M   'P 1'
#
loop_
_entity.id
_entity.type
_entity.pdbx_description
1 polymer ?
#
loop_
_entity_poly.entity_id
_entity_poly.type
_entity_poly.pdbx_seq_one_letter_code
_entity_poly.pdbx_strand_id
1 'polypeptide(L)'
;MYSCRYAEGYCYKPSVEYDKDRGCERAIVTCKGREDAALVTINNEYLSFGIGIDNVLTCNRRGRWTTEDIHGNRVEVRTIRCVKPDQPVPIPVEPVPISYN
;
A
#
# COMPACT_ATOMS: atom_id res chain seq x y z
N MET A 1 -9.30 4.99 9.87
CA MET A 1 -9.57 3.83 9.01
C MET A 1 -8.28 3.03 8.80
N TYR A 2 -7.66 2.52 9.88
CA TYR A 2 -6.40 1.76 9.80
C TYR A 2 -6.43 0.61 10.82
N SER A 3 -5.84 -0.54 10.46
CA SER A 3 -5.64 -1.66 11.37
C SER A 3 -4.52 -2.57 10.88
N CYS A 4 -3.62 -2.95 11.78
CA CYS A 4 -2.61 -3.98 11.54
C CYS A 4 -3.07 -5.40 11.88
N ARG A 5 -4.36 -5.57 12.21
CA ARG A 5 -4.92 -6.90 12.48
C ARG A 5 -4.82 -7.75 11.21
N TYR A 6 -4.19 -8.93 11.32
CA TYR A 6 -3.95 -9.87 10.21
C TYR A 6 -2.88 -9.43 9.19
N ALA A 7 -2.00 -8.50 9.55
CA ALA A 7 -0.86 -8.19 8.69
C ALA A 7 0.22 -9.28 8.83
N GLU A 8 0.70 -9.76 7.68
CA GLU A 8 1.99 -10.44 7.58
C GLU A 8 3.04 -9.36 7.30
N GLY A 9 4.08 -9.26 8.12
CA GLY A 9 5.10 -8.22 7.98
C GLY A 9 5.04 -7.05 8.95
N TYR A 10 6.01 -6.14 8.81
CA TYR A 10 6.01 -4.87 9.54
C TYR A 10 4.88 -3.97 9.04
N CYS A 11 3.85 -3.81 9.88
CA CYS A 11 2.67 -3.03 9.56
C CYS A 11 2.70 -1.64 10.21
N TYR A 12 2.27 -0.64 9.46
CA TYR A 12 2.16 0.72 9.96
C TYR A 12 1.01 1.51 9.34
N LYS A 13 0.67 2.61 10.01
CA LYS A 13 -0.44 3.49 9.62
C LYS A 13 -0.05 4.33 8.38
N PRO A 14 -0.87 4.34 7.31
CA PRO A 14 -0.67 5.26 6.19
C PRO A 14 -0.96 6.72 6.57
N SER A 15 -0.34 7.65 5.87
CA SER A 15 -0.74 9.06 5.88
C SER A 15 -2.01 9.22 5.05
N VAL A 16 -2.97 10.01 5.52
CA VAL A 16 -4.21 10.28 4.77
C VAL A 16 -4.43 11.78 4.71
N GLU A 17 -4.55 12.31 3.50
CA GLU A 17 -4.91 13.68 3.20
C GLU A 17 -6.30 13.72 2.56
N TYR A 18 -7.21 14.51 3.12
CA TYR A 18 -8.56 14.66 2.60
C TYR A 18 -8.68 15.97 1.84
N ASP A 19 -9.33 15.95 0.68
CA ASP A 19 -9.68 17.18 -0.03
C ASP A 19 -10.70 17.96 0.82
N LYS A 20 -10.25 19.08 1.41
CA LYS A 20 -10.93 19.78 2.52
C LYS A 20 -12.31 20.35 2.20
N ASP A 21 -12.68 20.42 0.93
CA ASP A 21 -13.79 21.24 0.48
C ASP A 21 -15.13 20.50 0.38
N ARG A 22 -15.15 19.14 0.40
CA ARG A 22 -16.38 18.39 0.02
C ARG A 22 -16.55 17.00 0.66
N GLY A 23 -16.53 16.91 1.99
CA GLY A 23 -16.91 15.69 2.69
C GLY A 23 -16.03 14.48 2.32
N CYS A 24 -16.61 13.30 2.07
CA CYS A 24 -15.85 12.09 1.74
C CYS A 24 -15.51 11.94 0.25
N GLU A 25 -15.55 13.01 -0.55
CA GLU A 25 -15.39 12.93 -2.02
C GLU A 25 -14.07 12.26 -2.43
N ARG A 26 -12.96 12.67 -1.83
CA ARG A 26 -11.62 12.17 -2.18
C ARG A 26 -10.64 12.21 -1.02
N ALA A 27 -9.75 11.22 -0.97
CA ALA A 27 -8.61 11.19 -0.06
C ALA A 27 -7.38 10.61 -0.77
N ILE A 28 -6.21 11.16 -0.48
CA ILE A 28 -4.91 10.61 -0.89
C ILE A 28 -4.33 9.83 0.29
N VAL A 29 -3.95 8.59 0.03
CA VAL A 29 -3.39 7.68 1.02
C VAL A 29 -1.96 7.36 0.63
N THR A 30 -1.03 7.59 1.55
CA THR A 30 0.41 7.44 1.29
C THR A 30 1.05 6.45 2.25
N CYS A 31 1.83 5.50 1.72
CA CYS A 31 2.81 4.75 2.52
C CYS A 31 4.17 5.45 2.43
N LYS A 32 4.45 6.30 3.42
CA LYS A 32 5.72 7.03 3.51
C LYS A 32 6.86 6.08 3.87
N GLY A 33 8.04 6.31 3.31
CA GLY A 33 9.23 5.52 3.58
C GLY A 33 10.30 5.65 2.49
N ARG A 34 11.48 5.07 2.75
CA ARG A 34 12.57 4.91 1.78
C ARG A 34 12.73 3.46 1.28
N GLU A 35 11.85 2.59 1.76
CA GLU A 35 11.82 1.15 1.46
C GLU A 35 10.51 0.82 0.76
N ASP A 36 10.48 -0.30 0.06
CA ASP A 36 9.26 -0.82 -0.54
C ASP A 36 8.20 -1.11 0.52
N ALA A 37 6.97 -0.70 0.23
CA ALA A 37 5.80 -1.00 1.02
C ALA A 37 4.64 -1.37 0.09
N ALA A 38 3.74 -2.22 0.57
CA ALA A 38 2.44 -2.44 -0.04
C ALA A 38 1.38 -1.65 0.74
N LEU A 39 0.49 -0.98 0.01
CA LEU A 39 -0.76 -0.46 0.56
C LEU A 39 -1.82 -1.54 0.34
N VAL A 40 -2.38 -2.06 1.43
CA VAL A 40 -3.36 -3.15 1.37
C VAL A 40 -4.59 -2.83 2.22
N THR A 41 -5.71 -3.44 1.87
CA THR A 41 -6.92 -3.43 2.69
C THR A 41 -6.81 -4.40 3.87
N ILE A 42 -7.84 -4.43 4.72
CA ILE A 42 -7.94 -5.43 5.81
C ILE A 42 -8.10 -6.88 5.31
N ASN A 43 -8.61 -7.06 4.10
CA ASN A 43 -8.80 -8.38 3.49
C ASN A 43 -7.60 -8.82 2.63
N ASN A 44 -6.47 -8.10 2.70
CA ASN A 44 -5.28 -8.32 1.89
C ASN A 44 -5.48 -8.07 0.38
N GLU A 45 -6.45 -7.23 -0.02
CA GLU A 45 -6.45 -6.72 -1.39
C GLU A 45 -5.34 -5.69 -1.56
N TYR A 46 -4.47 -5.88 -2.57
CA TYR A 46 -3.33 -5.00 -2.85
C TYR A 46 -3.79 -3.80 -3.68
N LEU A 47 -3.57 -2.60 -3.15
CA LEU A 47 -3.95 -1.34 -3.81
C LEU A 47 -2.78 -0.71 -4.56
N SER A 48 -1.57 -0.82 -4.02
CA SER A 48 -0.33 -0.34 -4.64
C SER A 48 0.89 -0.95 -3.94
N PHE A 49 2.05 -0.96 -4.62
CA PHE A 49 3.32 -1.45 -4.09
C PHE A 49 4.50 -0.61 -4.62
N GLY A 50 5.47 -0.31 -3.76
CA GLY A 50 6.72 0.36 -4.12
C GLY A 50 7.22 1.34 -3.04
N ILE A 51 8.17 2.20 -3.41
CA ILE A 51 8.72 3.24 -2.53
C ILE A 51 7.86 4.50 -2.62
N GLY A 52 7.40 5.01 -1.48
CA GLY A 52 6.69 6.30 -1.42
C GLY A 52 5.37 6.30 -2.19
N ILE A 53 4.63 5.19 -2.15
CA ILE A 53 3.40 5.01 -2.93
C ILE A 53 2.24 5.85 -2.41
N ASP A 54 1.44 6.32 -3.37
CA ASP A 54 0.16 6.98 -3.16
C ASP A 54 -0.97 6.18 -3.82
N ASN A 55 -2.16 6.25 -3.23
CA ASN A 55 -3.40 5.77 -3.84
C ASN A 55 -4.54 6.74 -3.54
N VAL A 56 -5.45 6.90 -4.49
CA VAL A 56 -6.59 7.83 -4.37
C VAL A 56 -7.84 7.06 -4.01
N LEU A 57 -8.42 7.34 -2.85
CA LEU A 57 -9.73 6.85 -2.47
C LEU A 57 -10.81 7.85 -2.89
N THR A 58 -11.95 7.34 -3.33
CA THR A 58 -13.14 8.14 -3.65
C THR A 58 -14.38 7.59 -2.95
N CYS A 59 -15.31 8.44 -2.54
CA CYS A 59 -16.59 7.96 -2.04
C CYS A 59 -17.53 7.56 -3.17
N ASN A 60 -18.18 6.40 -2.98
CA ASN A 60 -19.37 6.07 -3.75
C ASN A 60 -20.61 6.82 -3.26
N ARG A 61 -21.73 6.68 -3.99
CA ARG A 61 -23.02 7.32 -3.66
C ARG A 61 -23.59 6.93 -2.28
N ARG A 62 -23.05 5.90 -1.62
CA ARG A 62 -23.44 5.44 -0.28
C ARG A 62 -22.48 5.96 0.80
N GLY A 63 -21.57 6.88 0.48
CA GLY A 63 -20.61 7.44 1.41
C GLY A 63 -19.52 6.46 1.86
N ARG A 64 -19.25 5.41 1.07
CA ARG A 64 -18.19 4.44 1.36
C ARG A 64 -16.98 4.71 0.48
N TRP A 65 -15.79 4.66 1.07
CA TRP A 65 -14.52 4.75 0.36
C TRP A 65 -14.36 3.56 -0.59
N THR A 66 -13.92 3.86 -1.81
CA THR A 66 -13.63 2.88 -2.86
C THR A 66 -12.39 3.30 -3.63
N THR A 67 -11.69 2.32 -4.19
CA THR A 67 -10.57 2.52 -5.14
C THR A 67 -10.48 1.32 -6.07
N GLU A 68 -9.46 1.27 -6.91
CA GLU A 68 -9.09 0.11 -7.71
C GLU A 68 -7.89 -0.60 -7.10
N ASP A 69 -7.91 -1.94 -7.13
CA ASP A 69 -6.76 -2.77 -6.79
C ASP A 69 -5.73 -2.79 -7.94
N ILE A 70 -4.60 -3.46 -7.73
CA ILE A 70 -3.53 -3.61 -8.74
C ILE A 70 -3.97 -4.36 -10.01
N HIS A 71 -5.16 -4.96 -10.03
CA HIS A 71 -5.74 -5.66 -11.17
C HIS A 71 -6.86 -4.85 -11.85
N GLY A 72 -7.12 -3.63 -11.39
CA GLY A 72 -8.19 -2.76 -11.91
C GLY A 72 -9.59 -3.11 -11.39
N ASN A 73 -9.72 -3.97 -10.38
CA ASN A 73 -11.02 -4.25 -9.78
C ASN A 73 -11.39 -3.18 -8.77
N ARG A 74 -12.63 -2.74 -8.80
CA ARG A 74 -13.15 -1.81 -7.80
C ARG A 74 -13.33 -2.51 -6.45
N VAL A 75 -12.72 -1.95 -5.41
CA VAL A 75 -12.77 -2.47 -4.04
C VAL A 75 -13.39 -1.46 -3.07
N GLU A 76 -14.15 -1.95 -2.07
CA GLU A 76 -14.64 -1.14 -0.95
C GLU A 76 -13.59 -1.09 0.15
N VAL A 77 -13.15 0.12 0.48
CA VAL A 77 -12.06 0.35 1.43
C VAL A 77 -12.63 0.66 2.81
N ARG A 78 -12.70 -0.34 3.68
CA ARG A 78 -13.13 -0.15 5.08
C ARG A 78 -11.99 0.15 6.04
N THR A 79 -10.79 -0.29 5.71
CA THR A 79 -9.58 -0.19 6.52
C THR A 79 -8.39 -0.49 5.62
N ILE A 80 -7.32 0.28 5.81
CA ILE A 80 -6.08 0.17 5.05
C ILE A 80 -4.88 0.10 5.99
N ARG A 81 -3.79 -0.45 5.48
CA ARG A 81 -2.50 -0.50 6.15
C ARG A 81 -1.36 -0.47 5.15
N CYS A 82 -0.23 0.04 5.59
CA CYS A 82 1.04 -0.18 4.91
C CYS A 82 1.68 -1.41 5.52
N VAL A 83 2.17 -2.32 4.68
CA VAL A 83 2.95 -3.48 5.08
C VAL A 83 4.29 -3.46 4.35
N LYS A 84 5.38 -3.67 5.09
CA LYS A 84 6.69 -3.94 4.48
C LYS A 84 6.90 -5.46 4.40
N PRO A 85 7.48 -5.97 3.31
CA PRO A 85 7.90 -7.37 3.28
C PRO A 85 8.90 -7.64 4.41
N ASP A 86 8.77 -8.79 5.09
CA ASP A 86 9.56 -9.14 6.26
C ASP A 86 11.06 -9.36 5.95
N GLN A 87 11.46 -9.44 4.68
CA GLN A 87 12.85 -9.67 4.28
C GLN A 87 13.27 -8.77 3.13
N PRO A 88 14.55 -8.30 3.11
CA PRO A 88 15.16 -7.80 1.89
C PRO A 88 15.09 -8.91 0.84
N VAL A 89 14.63 -8.59 -0.37
CA VAL A 89 14.77 -9.50 -1.52
C VAL A 89 16.24 -9.95 -1.56
N PRO A 90 16.55 -11.25 -1.52
CA PRO A 90 17.92 -11.71 -1.66
C PRO A 90 18.46 -11.14 -2.97
N ILE A 91 19.48 -10.30 -2.91
CA ILE A 91 20.21 -9.85 -4.10
C ILE A 91 20.70 -11.13 -4.79
N PRO A 92 20.39 -11.37 -6.08
CA PRO A 92 21.04 -12.44 -6.81
C PRO A 92 22.54 -12.18 -6.74
N VAL A 93 23.29 -13.05 -6.04
CA VAL A 93 24.74 -12.94 -5.98
C VAL A 93 25.23 -13.13 -7.41
N GLU A 94 25.68 -12.05 -8.07
CA GLU A 94 26.36 -12.19 -9.35
C GLU A 94 27.52 -13.18 -9.16
N PRO A 95 27.67 -14.19 -10.02
CA PRO A 95 28.78 -15.12 -9.89
C PRO A 95 30.09 -14.34 -10.04
N VAL A 96 30.91 -14.36 -8.98
CA VAL A 96 32.26 -13.81 -8.98
C VAL A 96 33.01 -14.41 -10.17
N PRO A 97 33.59 -13.61 -11.09
CA PRO A 97 34.41 -14.16 -12.15
C PRO A 97 35.60 -14.90 -11.52
N ILE A 98 35.70 -16.19 -11.79
CA ILE A 98 36.85 -17.00 -11.38
C ILE A 98 38.07 -16.47 -12.16
N SER A 99 38.96 -15.76 -11.46
CA SER A 99 40.28 -15.45 -12.01
C SER A 99 41.11 -16.72 -11.99
N TYR A 100 41.35 -17.31 -13.16
CA TYR A 100 42.38 -18.33 -13.30
C TYR A 100 43.74 -17.62 -13.28
N ASN A 101 44.52 -17.88 -12.22
CA ASN A 101 45.97 -17.59 -12.18
C ASN A 101 46.73 -18.63 -13.01
#